data_AF-A0A5K0XDI7-F1
#
_entry.id   AF-A0A5K0XDI7-F1
#
_cell.length_a   1.000
_cell.length_b   1.000
_cell.length_c   1.000
_cell.angle_alpha   90.00
_cell.angle_beta   90.00
_cell.angle_gamma   90.00
#
_symmetry.space_group_name_H-M   'P 1'
#
loop_
_entity.id
_entity.type
_entity.pdbx_description
1 polymer ?
#
loop_
_entity_poly.entity_id
_entity_poly.type
_entity_poly.pdbx_seq_one_letter_code
_entity_poly.pdbx_strand_id
1 'polypeptide(L)' 'QEDKIAVIVGTVTDDTRVYEVPALKVTALRFTERARARIEKAGGECLTFDQLALRAPLGGNT' A
#
# COMPACT_ATOMS: atom_id res chain seq x y z
N GLN A 1 -7.59 -11.30 -2.96
CA GLN A 1 -8.63 -10.60 -3.76
C GLN A 1 -7.91 -9.52 -4.53
N GLU A 2 -7.83 -9.66 -5.85
CA GLU A 2 -6.81 -9.01 -6.69
C GLU A 2 -6.99 -7.49 -6.87
N ASP A 3 -8.15 -6.93 -6.48
CA ASP A 3 -8.44 -5.51 -6.73
C ASP A 3 -8.71 -4.66 -5.47
N LYS A 4 -8.45 -5.19 -4.28
CA LYS A 4 -8.69 -4.43 -3.04
C LYS A 4 -7.50 -3.55 -2.67
N ILE A 5 -7.80 -2.35 -2.17
CA ILE A 5 -6.78 -1.42 -1.68
C ILE A 5 -6.67 -1.60 -0.16
N ALA A 6 -5.53 -2.10 0.32
CA ALA A 6 -5.30 -2.21 1.76
C ALA A 6 -5.08 -0.82 2.37
N VAL A 7 -5.96 -0.39 3.27
CA VAL A 7 -5.87 0.94 3.90
C VAL A 7 -5.39 0.81 5.35
N ILE A 8 -4.30 1.49 5.68
CA ILE A 8 -3.71 1.47 7.03
C ILE A 8 -3.54 2.92 7.50
N VAL A 9 -4.21 3.29 8.58
CA VAL A 9 -4.01 4.60 9.23
C VAL A 9 -2.78 4.51 10.14
N GLY A 10 -1.58 4.55 9.54
CA GLY A 10 -0.33 4.41 10.27
C GLY A 10 0.91 4.43 9.38
N THR A 11 2.04 4.05 9.97
CA THR A 11 3.31 3.88 9.25
C THR A 11 3.48 2.43 8.83
N VAL A 12 3.69 2.20 7.54
CA VAL A 12 4.04 0.88 7.00
C VAL A 12 5.57 0.73 6.99
N THR A 13 6.06 -0.31 7.66
CA THR A 13 7.48 -0.63 7.81
C THR A 13 7.89 -1.86 7.01
N ASP A 14 9.18 -1.96 6.68
CA ASP A 14 9.74 -3.13 5.98
C ASP A 14 9.88 -4.29 6.97
N ASP A 15 9.40 -5.48 6.59
CA ASP A 15 9.66 -6.72 7.32
C ASP A 15 10.70 -7.55 6.56
N THR A 16 11.91 -7.63 7.10
CA THR A 16 13.04 -8.34 6.48
C THR A 16 12.88 -9.86 6.46
N ARG A 17 11.95 -10.40 7.24
CA ARG A 17 11.68 -11.84 7.31
C ARG A 17 10.76 -12.31 6.20
N VAL A 18 9.98 -11.39 5.63
CA VAL A 18 9.17 -11.65 4.43
C VAL A 18 10.12 -11.61 3.24
N TYR A 19 10.19 -12.69 2.46
CA TYR A 19 11.10 -12.76 1.30
C TYR A 19 10.43 -12.23 0.03
N GLU A 20 9.19 -12.66 -0.21
CA GLU A 20 8.40 -12.28 -1.38
C GLU A 20 7.25 -11.40 -0.96
N VAL A 21 7.09 -10.28 -1.66
CA VAL A 21 5.96 -9.35 -1.49
C VAL A 21 5.13 -9.46 -2.76
N PRO A 22 3.83 -9.79 -2.70
CA PRO A 22 2.98 -9.79 -3.88
C PRO A 22 2.73 -8.36 -4.37
N ALA A 23 2.20 -8.20 -5.58
CA ALA A 23 1.75 -6.91 -6.07
C ALA A 23 0.57 -6.41 -5.22
N LEU A 24 0.81 -5.41 -4.37
CA LEU A 24 -0.16 -4.88 -3.41
C LEU A 24 -0.49 -3.43 -3.73
N LYS A 25 -1.76 -3.06 -3.65
CA LYS A 25 -2.19 -1.65 -3.61
C LYS A 25 -2.41 -1.27 -2.14
N VAL A 26 -1.57 -0.40 -1.60
CA VAL A 26 -1.59 -0.05 -0.16
C VAL A 26 -1.69 1.46 0.00
N THR A 27 -2.65 1.93 0.80
CA THR A 27 -2.74 3.32 1.24
C THR A 27 -2.29 3.42 2.70
N ALA A 28 -1.36 4.34 3.00
CA ALA A 28 -0.95 4.63 4.37
C ALA A 28 -0.59 6.09 4.62
N LEU A 29 -0.45 6.47 5.90
CA LEU A 29 -0.01 7.83 6.28
C LEU A 29 1.48 8.03 6.00
N ARG A 30 2.30 7.01 6.26
CA ARG A 30 3.75 7.01 6.02
C ARG A 30 4.21 5.64 5.58
N PHE A 31 5.23 5.61 4.74
CA PHE A 31 5.96 4.40 4.37
C PHE A 31 7.42 4.61 4.71
N THR A 32 8.09 3.60 5.25
CA THR A 32 9.55 3.60 5.27
C THR A 32 10.07 3.44 3.84
N GLU A 33 11.24 4.02 3.53
CA GLU A 33 11.82 3.98 2.18
C GLU A 33 11.98 2.54 1.67
N ARG A 34 12.44 1.64 2.56
CA ARG A 34 12.59 0.22 2.24
C ARG A 34 11.27 -0.46 1.93
N ALA A 35 10.21 -0.16 2.69
CA ALA A 35 8.89 -0.74 2.45
C ALA A 35 8.34 -0.30 1.08
N ARG A 36 8.43 1.01 0.79
CA ARG A 36 8.00 1.57 -0.50
C ARG A 36 8.75 0.92 -1.66
N ALA A 37 10.07 0.86 -1.59
CA ALA A 37 10.89 0.27 -2.65
C ALA A 37 10.56 -1.21 -2.91
N ARG A 38 10.22 -1.98 -1.87
CA ARG A 38 9.82 -3.38 -2.02
C ARG A 38 8.45 -3.55 -2.65
N ILE A 39 7.49 -2.73 -2.25
CA ILE A 39 6.13 -2.74 -2.82
C ILE A 39 6.20 -2.36 -4.30
N GLU A 40 6.94 -1.31 -4.66
CA GLU A 40 7.12 -0.88 -6.05
C GLU A 40 7.87 -1.92 -6.88
N LYS A 41 8.92 -2.54 -6.32
CA LYS A 41 9.66 -3.63 -7.00
C LYS A 41 8.78 -4.85 -7.28
N ALA A 42 7.81 -5.13 -6.42
CA ALA A 42 6.83 -6.19 -6.60
C ALA A 42 5.72 -5.83 -7.61
N GLY A 43 5.74 -4.63 -8.19
CA GLY A 43 4.68 -4.13 -9.09
C GLY A 43 3.43 -3.65 -8.34
N GLY A 44 3.55 -3.39 -7.04
CA GLY A 44 2.50 -2.79 -6.22
C GLY A 44 2.49 -1.26 -6.26
N GLU A 45 1.44 -0.67 -5.70
CA GLU A 45 1.25 0.78 -5.62
C GLU A 45 1.19 1.24 -4.16
N CYS A 46 2.03 2.22 -3.81
CA CYS A 46 1.92 2.95 -2.55
C CYS A 46 1.12 4.24 -2.77
N LEU A 47 -0.02 4.34 -2.09
CA LEU A 47 -0.96 5.46 -2.22
C LEU A 47 -0.99 6.32 -0.96
N THR A 48 -1.27 7.60 -1.14
CA THR A 48 -1.62 8.52 -0.05
C THR A 48 -3.13 8.59 0.16
N PHE A 49 -3.56 9.15 1.28
CA PHE A 49 -4.99 9.27 1.60
C PHE A 49 -5.73 10.22 0.66
N ASP A 50 -5.07 11.27 0.17
CA ASP A 50 -5.62 12.15 -0.86
C ASP A 50 -5.82 11.40 -2.19
N GLN A 51 -4.88 10.55 -2.60
CA GLN A 51 -5.02 9.70 -3.78
C GLN A 51 -6.12 8.64 -3.61
N LEU A 52 -6.25 8.07 -2.42
CA LEU A 52 -7.35 7.15 -2.10
C LEU A 52 -8.71 7.85 -2.21
N ALA A 53 -8.83 9.06 -1.66
CA ALA A 53 -10.08 9.82 -1.69
C ALA A 53 -10.54 10.13 -3.12
N LEU A 54 -9.61 10.37 -4.05
CA LEU A 54 -9.91 10.57 -5.47
C LEU A 54 -10.36 9.28 -6.17
N ARG A 55 -9.79 8.12 -5.80
CA ARG A 55 -10.10 6.83 -6.44
C ARG A 55 -11.36 6.16 -5.87
N ALA A 56 -11.53 6.22 -4.55
CA ALA A 56 -12.60 5.55 -3.81
C ALA A 56 -13.13 6.48 -2.70
N PRO A 57 -13.88 7.54 -3.06
CA PRO A 57 -14.34 8.55 -2.09
C PRO A 57 -15.26 7.98 -1.01
N LEU A 58 -15.95 6.87 -1.31
CA LEU A 58 -16.85 6.18 -0.38
C LEU A 58 -16.20 4.97 0.31
N GLY A 59 -14.90 4.70 0.07
CA GLY A 59 -14.21 3.52 0.62
C GLY A 59 -14.71 2.18 0.06
N GLY A 60 -15.29 2.16 -1.14
CA GLY A 60 -15.65 0.90 -1.81
C GLY A 60 -14.40 0.14 -2.24
N ASN A 61 -14.39 -1.19 -2.06
CA ASN A 61 -13.28 -2.08 -2.42
C ASN A 61 -11.93 -1.76 -1.74
N THR A 62 -11.98 -1.19 -0.53
CA THR A 62 -10.86 -1.17 0.41
C THR A 62 -10.87 -2.39 1.32
#